data_AF-A0A7V8VW89-F1
#
_entry.id   AF-A0A7V8VW89-F1
#
_cell.length_a   1.000
_cell.length_b   1.000
_cell.length_c   1.000
_cell.angle_alpha   90.00
_cell.angle_beta   90.00
_cell.angle_gamma   90.00
#
_symmetry.space_group_name_H-M   'P 1'
#
loop_
_entity.id
_entity.type
_entity.pdbx_description
1 polymer ?
#
loop_
_entity_poly.entity_id
_entity_poly.type
_entity_poly.pdbx_seq_one_letter_code
_entity_poly.pdbx_strand_id
1 'polypeptide(L)'
;VEASGRPLPSIDKQVNGRTMMPVHVLRAMIADKHVPSLKEAAELVVALGSHFTTDSPLADVVDAAHQAGGVCVLAHPGRADLGPALDAEVLDKILAETPLDGIECHYRTYTDNDTTFYRELAEARGLLIGTGSDSHAPGAPVDPRPWRAIWAADLLGRLGITVEPVVDGPVWEHGMDPLAAKPAPPETPSEVS
;
A
#
# COMPACT_ATOMS: atom_id res chain seq x y z
N VAL A 1 9.99 -5.83 -21.79
CA VAL A 1 9.33 -7.15 -22.00
C VAL A 1 9.47 -7.63 -23.44
N GLU A 2 8.97 -6.90 -24.44
CA GLU A 2 9.06 -7.35 -25.86
C GLU A 2 10.50 -7.53 -26.35
N ALA A 3 11.43 -6.65 -25.95
CA ALA A 3 12.86 -6.78 -26.21
C ALA A 3 13.49 -8.09 -25.65
N SER A 4 12.82 -8.77 -24.72
CA SER A 4 13.23 -10.09 -24.20
C SER A 4 12.69 -11.27 -25.01
N GLY A 5 12.08 -11.02 -26.17
CA GLY A 5 11.45 -12.05 -27.00
C GLY A 5 10.03 -12.45 -26.57
N ARG A 6 9.37 -11.64 -25.73
CA ARG A 6 8.01 -11.88 -25.22
C ARG A 6 7.03 -10.85 -25.81
N PRO A 7 6.44 -11.10 -26.99
CA PRO A 7 5.53 -10.16 -27.64
C PRO A 7 4.25 -10.00 -26.82
N LEU A 8 3.65 -8.81 -26.83
CA LEU A 8 2.44 -8.50 -26.06
C LEU A 8 1.23 -8.16 -26.97
N PRO A 9 0.75 -9.09 -27.82
CA PRO A 9 -0.34 -8.79 -28.76
C PRO A 9 -1.66 -8.39 -28.08
N SER A 10 -1.84 -8.69 -26.78
CA SER A 10 -3.03 -8.25 -26.04
C SER A 10 -2.93 -6.82 -25.48
N ILE A 11 -1.80 -6.12 -25.63
CA ILE A 11 -1.56 -4.83 -24.95
C ILE A 11 -2.61 -3.77 -25.28
N ASP A 12 -2.99 -3.62 -26.55
CA ASP A 12 -3.98 -2.63 -26.97
C ASP A 12 -5.36 -2.89 -26.32
N LYS A 13 -5.72 -4.17 -26.18
CA LYS A 13 -6.94 -4.59 -25.48
C LYS A 13 -6.89 -4.24 -23.99
N GLN A 14 -5.72 -4.38 -23.35
CA GLN A 14 -5.56 -4.02 -21.93
C GLN A 14 -5.63 -2.51 -21.71
N VAL A 15 -4.95 -1.75 -22.57
CA VAL A 15 -4.93 -0.28 -22.53
C VAL A 15 -6.33 0.28 -22.80
N ASN A 16 -7.04 -0.29 -23.78
CA ASN A 16 -8.40 0.08 -24.15
C ASN A 16 -8.58 1.60 -24.36
N GLY A 17 -7.67 2.21 -25.13
CA GLY A 17 -7.68 3.64 -25.47
C GLY A 17 -7.34 4.60 -24.32
N ARG A 18 -6.97 4.09 -23.13
CA ARG A 18 -6.51 4.90 -21.99
C ARG A 18 -5.00 5.15 -22.06
N THR A 19 -4.48 5.95 -21.14
CA THR A 19 -3.03 6.06 -20.94
C THR A 19 -2.47 4.70 -20.51
N MET A 20 -1.40 4.26 -21.17
CA MET A 20 -0.72 3.01 -20.80
C MET A 20 -0.07 3.17 -19.43
N MET A 21 -0.27 2.18 -18.57
CA MET A 21 0.26 2.12 -17.21
C MET A 21 0.94 0.77 -17.04
N PRO A 22 1.89 0.63 -16.09
CA PRO A 22 2.60 -0.63 -15.91
C PRO A 22 1.67 -1.84 -15.72
N VAL A 23 0.54 -1.67 -15.03
CA VAL A 23 -0.49 -2.72 -14.87
C VAL A 23 -1.05 -3.26 -16.19
N HIS A 24 -1.13 -2.43 -17.25
CA HIS A 24 -1.56 -2.90 -18.58
C HIS A 24 -0.54 -3.86 -19.18
N VAL A 25 0.77 -3.59 -19.00
CA VAL A 25 1.85 -4.49 -19.40
C VAL A 25 1.78 -5.79 -18.62
N LEU A 26 1.63 -5.73 -17.28
CA LEU A 26 1.53 -6.93 -16.44
C LEU A 26 0.33 -7.80 -16.83
N ARG A 27 -0.84 -7.19 -17.07
CA ARG A 27 -2.04 -7.91 -17.52
C ARG A 27 -1.89 -8.49 -18.92
N ALA A 28 -1.19 -7.80 -19.82
CA ALA A 28 -0.89 -8.33 -21.15
C ALA A 28 0.01 -9.56 -21.06
N MET A 29 1.03 -9.54 -20.21
CA MET A 29 1.90 -10.71 -19.98
C MET A 29 1.13 -11.94 -19.51
N ILE A 30 0.11 -11.76 -18.66
CA ILE A 30 -0.77 -12.85 -18.21
C ILE A 30 -1.69 -13.32 -19.34
N ALA A 31 -2.35 -12.39 -20.02
CA ALA A 31 -3.27 -12.70 -21.12
C ALA A 31 -2.57 -13.44 -22.28
N ASP A 32 -1.32 -13.07 -22.56
CA ASP A 32 -0.46 -13.66 -23.58
C ASP A 32 0.33 -14.89 -23.08
N LYS A 33 0.04 -15.34 -21.84
CA LYS A 33 0.54 -16.58 -21.23
C LYS A 33 2.06 -16.63 -20.99
N HIS A 34 2.71 -15.47 -20.83
CA HIS A 34 4.14 -15.39 -20.48
C HIS A 34 4.40 -15.68 -19.00
N VAL A 35 3.44 -15.39 -18.14
CA VAL A 35 3.47 -15.58 -16.68
C VAL A 35 2.05 -15.86 -16.18
N PRO A 36 1.87 -16.62 -15.08
CA PRO A 36 0.56 -17.00 -14.57
C PRO A 36 -0.05 -15.96 -13.61
N SER A 37 0.72 -15.01 -13.10
CA SER A 37 0.27 -14.09 -12.03
C SER A 37 0.81 -12.67 -12.18
N LEU A 38 0.15 -11.69 -11.54
CA LEU A 38 0.61 -10.29 -11.50
C LEU A 38 1.94 -10.15 -10.76
N LYS A 39 2.14 -10.96 -9.71
CA LYS A 39 3.39 -10.99 -8.95
C LYS A 39 4.55 -11.42 -9.85
N GLU A 40 4.42 -12.55 -10.55
CA GLU A 40 5.46 -13.04 -11.47
C GLU A 40 5.67 -12.10 -12.65
N ALA A 41 4.61 -11.41 -13.11
CA ALA A 41 4.75 -10.38 -14.12
C ALA A 41 5.62 -9.20 -13.62
N ALA A 42 5.35 -8.71 -12.42
CA ALA A 42 6.08 -7.60 -11.82
C ALA A 42 7.55 -7.97 -11.56
N GLU A 43 7.80 -9.15 -11.00
CA GLU A 43 9.15 -9.70 -10.76
C GLU A 43 9.92 -9.82 -12.08
N LEU A 44 9.30 -10.31 -13.16
CA LEU A 44 9.94 -10.39 -14.46
C LEU A 44 10.24 -9.02 -15.05
N VAL A 45 9.35 -8.04 -14.91
CA VAL A 45 9.60 -6.66 -15.35
C VAL A 45 10.81 -6.06 -14.64
N VAL A 46 10.92 -6.28 -13.33
CA VAL A 46 12.08 -5.86 -12.51
C VAL A 46 13.36 -6.59 -12.93
N ALA A 47 13.30 -7.91 -13.11
CA ALA A 47 14.43 -8.71 -13.58
C ALA A 47 14.93 -8.30 -14.97
N LEU A 48 14.05 -7.72 -15.80
CA LEU A 48 14.40 -7.16 -17.11
C LEU A 48 14.94 -5.72 -17.04
N GLY A 49 15.20 -5.19 -15.84
CA GLY A 49 15.84 -3.89 -15.60
C GLY A 49 14.90 -2.69 -15.59
N SER A 50 13.58 -2.92 -15.50
CA SER A 50 12.61 -1.82 -15.36
C SER A 50 12.24 -1.62 -13.90
N HIS A 51 11.92 -0.39 -13.52
CA HIS A 51 11.43 -0.07 -12.18
C HIS A 51 10.06 0.61 -12.27
N PHE A 52 9.24 0.46 -11.23
CA PHE A 52 7.97 1.17 -11.10
C PHE A 52 8.22 2.53 -10.43
N THR A 53 8.97 3.40 -11.11
CA THR A 53 9.34 4.72 -10.60
C THR A 53 8.54 5.83 -11.29
N THR A 54 8.45 6.97 -10.63
CA THR A 54 7.97 8.22 -11.21
C THR A 54 9.10 9.23 -11.24
N ASP A 55 9.09 10.12 -12.23
CA ASP A 55 10.08 11.21 -12.34
C ASP A 55 9.72 12.40 -11.45
N SER A 56 8.50 12.44 -10.92
CA SER A 56 8.04 13.54 -10.06
C SER A 56 8.63 13.42 -8.66
N PRO A 57 9.35 14.44 -8.16
CA PRO A 57 9.76 14.50 -6.76
C PRO A 57 8.55 14.39 -5.83
N LEU A 58 8.70 13.64 -4.73
CA LEU A 58 7.62 13.45 -3.77
C LEU A 58 7.10 14.79 -3.21
N ALA A 59 8.00 15.73 -2.94
CA ALA A 59 7.65 17.07 -2.46
C ALA A 59 6.72 17.82 -3.44
N ASP A 60 6.98 17.73 -4.74
CA ASP A 60 6.15 18.38 -5.77
C ASP A 60 4.75 17.76 -5.84
N VAL A 61 4.65 16.44 -5.67
CA VAL A 61 3.37 15.73 -5.64
C VAL A 61 2.55 16.15 -4.42
N VAL A 62 3.20 16.26 -3.25
CA VAL A 62 2.53 16.66 -2.00
C VAL A 62 2.12 18.13 -2.04
N ASP A 63 2.99 19.03 -2.51
CA ASP A 63 2.67 20.45 -2.68
C ASP A 63 1.48 20.64 -3.64
N ALA A 64 1.48 19.97 -4.79
CA ALA A 64 0.37 20.04 -5.73
C ALA A 64 -0.95 19.54 -5.12
N ALA A 65 -0.91 18.45 -4.35
CA ALA A 65 -2.09 17.94 -3.65
C ALA A 65 -2.58 18.92 -2.58
N HIS A 66 -1.69 19.50 -1.79
CA HIS A 66 -2.03 20.51 -0.78
C HIS A 66 -2.61 21.79 -1.37
N GLN A 67 -2.06 22.27 -2.49
CA GLN A 67 -2.61 23.42 -3.23
C GLN A 67 -4.04 23.16 -3.75
N ALA A 68 -4.37 21.90 -4.03
CA ALA A 68 -5.73 21.47 -4.38
C ALA A 68 -6.64 21.25 -3.15
N GLY A 69 -6.14 21.47 -1.93
CA GLY A 69 -6.86 21.21 -0.68
C GLY A 69 -6.91 19.73 -0.28
N GLY A 70 -6.06 18.89 -0.89
CA GLY A 70 -5.93 17.47 -0.61
C GLY A 70 -5.16 17.16 0.67
N VAL A 71 -5.20 15.89 1.06
CA VAL A 71 -4.48 15.31 2.19
C VAL A 71 -3.58 14.20 1.67
N CYS A 72 -2.31 14.19 2.04
CA CYS A 72 -1.31 13.23 1.59
C CYS A 72 -1.05 12.17 2.65
N VAL A 73 -1.49 10.94 2.36
CA VAL A 73 -1.33 9.77 3.24
C VAL A 73 -0.39 8.77 2.59
N LEU A 74 0.62 8.31 3.33
CA LEU A 74 1.51 7.26 2.89
C LEU A 74 0.79 5.90 2.90
N ALA A 75 0.57 5.35 1.71
CA ALA A 75 -0.16 4.09 1.53
C ALA A 75 0.72 2.86 1.85
N HIS A 76 0.12 1.89 2.54
CA HIS A 76 0.64 0.55 2.86
C HIS A 76 2.17 0.49 3.08
N PRO A 77 2.73 1.26 4.04
CA PRO A 77 4.18 1.40 4.24
C PRO A 77 4.90 0.08 4.57
N GLY A 78 4.20 -0.89 5.15
CA GLY A 78 4.72 -2.21 5.52
C GLY A 78 4.53 -3.28 4.46
N ARG A 79 4.16 -2.91 3.24
CA ARG A 79 3.90 -3.84 2.17
C ARG A 79 5.19 -4.43 1.60
N ALA A 80 5.56 -5.61 2.10
CA ALA A 80 6.84 -6.27 1.79
C ALA A 80 7.02 -6.71 0.31
N ASP A 81 5.95 -6.86 -0.47
CA ASP A 81 6.05 -7.22 -1.90
C ASP A 81 6.45 -6.03 -2.81
N LEU A 82 6.46 -4.81 -2.27
CA LEU A 82 6.91 -3.61 -2.99
C LEU A 82 8.32 -3.14 -2.61
N GLY A 83 8.94 -3.79 -1.61
CA GLY A 83 10.24 -3.40 -1.07
C GLY A 83 10.34 -3.68 0.42
N PRO A 84 11.44 -3.25 1.07
CA PRO A 84 11.53 -3.31 2.52
C PRO A 84 10.39 -2.52 3.15
N ALA A 85 9.77 -3.08 4.19
CA ALA A 85 8.81 -2.37 5.01
C ALA A 85 9.46 -1.08 5.55
N LEU A 86 8.72 0.02 5.48
CA LEU A 86 9.20 1.31 5.94
C LEU A 86 9.31 1.34 7.46
N ASP A 87 10.50 1.69 7.93
CA ASP A 87 10.78 1.86 9.34
C ASP A 87 10.71 3.35 9.76
N ALA A 88 10.97 3.60 11.04
CA ALA A 88 10.95 4.93 11.61
C ALA A 88 12.00 5.86 11.00
N GLU A 89 13.20 5.36 10.68
CA GLU A 89 14.30 6.17 10.14
C GLU A 89 13.99 6.62 8.71
N VAL A 90 13.46 5.71 7.89
CA VAL A 90 13.00 6.04 6.53
C VAL A 90 11.86 7.05 6.59
N LEU A 91 10.90 6.89 7.49
CA LEU A 91 9.83 7.87 7.66
C LEU A 91 10.37 9.25 8.04
N ASP A 92 11.31 9.33 8.98
CA ASP A 92 11.88 10.60 9.43
C ASP A 92 12.62 11.33 8.31
N LYS A 93 13.33 10.59 7.45
CA LYS A 93 13.96 11.16 6.25
C LYS A 93 12.92 11.72 5.28
N ILE A 94 11.81 11.00 5.05
CA ILE A 94 10.72 11.49 4.18
C ILE A 94 10.11 12.76 4.77
N LEU A 95 9.78 12.76 6.07
CA LEU A 95 9.14 13.89 6.75
C LEU A 95 10.04 15.12 6.86
N ALA A 96 11.37 14.94 6.86
CA ALA A 96 12.33 16.04 6.85
C ALA A 96 12.28 16.84 5.53
N GLU A 97 11.89 16.20 4.42
CA GLU A 97 11.88 16.80 3.08
C GLU A 97 10.46 17.09 2.58
N THR A 98 9.46 16.37 3.07
CA THR A 98 8.09 16.41 2.55
C THR A 98 7.06 16.37 3.69
N PRO A 99 6.13 17.34 3.77
CA PRO A 99 5.12 17.39 4.82
C PRO A 99 3.95 16.44 4.51
N LEU A 100 4.09 15.15 4.81
CA LEU A 100 2.96 14.21 4.75
C LEU A 100 1.97 14.46 5.90
N ASP A 101 0.69 14.24 5.64
CA ASP A 101 -0.37 14.43 6.64
C ASP A 101 -0.69 13.15 7.42
N GLY A 102 -0.47 11.98 6.81
CA GLY A 102 -0.90 10.71 7.39
C GLY A 102 -0.13 9.49 6.89
N ILE A 103 -0.42 8.37 7.53
CA ILE A 103 0.14 7.06 7.19
C ILE A 103 -0.94 5.98 7.34
N GLU A 104 -0.97 5.02 6.42
CA GLU A 104 -1.87 3.89 6.51
C GLU A 104 -1.38 2.90 7.58
N CYS A 105 -2.06 2.88 8.73
CA CYS A 105 -1.72 2.01 9.84
C CYS A 105 -2.50 0.69 9.81
N HIS A 106 -3.63 0.63 9.08
CA HIS A 106 -4.41 -0.59 8.95
C HIS A 106 -4.44 -1.04 7.49
N TYR A 107 -3.81 -2.18 7.24
CA TYR A 107 -3.71 -2.77 5.92
C TYR A 107 -3.98 -4.26 5.97
N ARG A 108 -4.53 -4.82 4.88
CA ARG A 108 -5.06 -6.20 4.86
C ARG A 108 -4.06 -7.31 5.21
N THR A 109 -2.76 -7.07 5.05
CA THR A 109 -1.71 -8.06 5.37
C THR A 109 -1.02 -7.80 6.71
N TYR A 110 -1.42 -6.78 7.45
CA TYR A 110 -0.81 -6.46 8.74
C TYR A 110 -1.28 -7.41 9.82
N THR A 111 -0.32 -7.81 10.64
CA THR A 111 -0.58 -8.37 11.96
C THR A 111 -0.97 -7.25 12.93
N ASP A 112 -1.46 -7.62 14.12
CA ASP A 112 -1.68 -6.65 15.18
C ASP A 112 -0.37 -5.95 15.61
N ASN A 113 0.79 -6.62 15.49
CA ASN A 113 2.09 -6.01 15.76
C ASN A 113 2.44 -4.94 14.71
N ASP A 114 2.22 -5.22 13.43
CA ASP A 114 2.45 -4.23 12.36
C ASP A 114 1.52 -3.02 12.55
N THR A 115 0.25 -3.28 12.85
CA THR A 115 -0.74 -2.23 13.12
C THR A 115 -0.33 -1.40 14.34
N THR A 116 0.12 -2.03 15.43
CA THR A 116 0.65 -1.33 16.61
C THR A 116 1.81 -0.43 16.22
N PHE A 117 2.80 -0.99 15.53
CA PHE A 117 4.00 -0.26 15.09
C PHE A 117 3.65 0.99 14.29
N TYR A 118 2.82 0.87 13.24
CA TYR A 118 2.47 2.02 12.41
C TYR A 118 1.56 3.03 13.12
N ARG A 119 0.71 2.60 14.06
CA ARG A 119 -0.10 3.51 14.88
C ARG A 119 0.79 4.32 15.84
N GLU A 120 1.70 3.67 16.55
CA GLU A 120 2.66 4.34 17.43
C GLU A 120 3.56 5.30 16.64
N LEU A 121 3.97 4.90 15.45
CA LEU A 121 4.78 5.72 14.56
C LEU A 121 4.02 6.99 14.12
N ALA A 122 2.74 6.84 13.77
CA ALA A 122 1.86 7.95 13.40
C ALA A 122 1.64 8.92 14.57
N GLU A 123 1.27 8.38 15.73
CA GLU A 123 1.00 9.15 16.96
C GLU A 123 2.25 9.94 17.40
N ALA A 124 3.43 9.32 17.38
CA ALA A 124 4.69 9.97 17.73
C ALA A 124 5.09 11.14 16.80
N ARG A 125 4.56 11.17 15.57
CA ARG A 125 4.86 12.18 14.55
C ARG A 125 3.69 13.13 14.27
N GLY A 126 2.57 12.97 14.98
CA GLY A 126 1.37 13.76 14.75
C GLY A 126 0.73 13.51 13.38
N LEU A 127 0.94 12.32 12.80
CA LEU A 127 0.36 11.92 11.52
C LEU A 127 -1.05 11.36 11.71
N LEU A 128 -1.93 11.65 10.74
CA LEU A 128 -3.26 11.08 10.67
C LEU A 128 -3.20 9.57 10.37
N ILE A 129 -4.04 8.80 11.03
CA ILE A 129 -4.14 7.35 10.85
C ILE A 129 -5.08 7.03 9.68
N GLY A 130 -4.56 6.35 8.67
CA GLY A 130 -5.31 5.84 7.52
C GLY A 130 -5.63 4.34 7.59
N THR A 131 -6.65 3.93 6.82
CA THR A 131 -7.03 2.52 6.62
C THR A 131 -7.40 2.25 5.17
N GLY A 132 -7.06 1.09 4.62
CA GLY A 132 -7.43 0.75 3.24
C GLY A 132 -7.23 -0.72 2.85
N SER A 133 -8.04 -1.16 1.89
CA SER A 133 -8.03 -2.55 1.40
C SER A 133 -7.10 -2.81 0.25
N ASP A 134 -6.74 -1.76 -0.49
CA ASP A 134 -6.09 -1.86 -1.79
C ASP A 134 -6.88 -2.78 -2.76
N SER A 135 -8.20 -2.86 -2.59
CA SER A 135 -9.08 -3.65 -3.46
C SER A 135 -9.41 -2.90 -4.74
N HIS A 136 -9.25 -3.55 -5.89
CA HIS A 136 -9.45 -2.94 -7.20
C HIS A 136 -10.79 -3.31 -7.85
N ALA A 137 -11.36 -4.46 -7.48
CA ALA A 137 -12.72 -4.90 -7.74
C ALA A 137 -13.01 -6.16 -6.88
N PRO A 138 -14.29 -6.51 -6.63
CA PRO A 138 -14.63 -7.81 -6.07
C PRO A 138 -13.97 -8.94 -6.86
N GLY A 139 -13.28 -9.84 -6.18
CA GLY A 139 -12.54 -10.95 -6.77
C GLY A 139 -11.29 -10.60 -7.56
N ALA A 140 -10.81 -9.34 -7.57
CA ALA A 140 -9.65 -8.94 -8.36
C ALA A 140 -8.83 -7.78 -7.76
N PRO A 141 -7.58 -8.01 -7.31
CA PRO A 141 -6.99 -9.29 -6.89
C PRO A 141 -7.47 -9.71 -5.48
N VAL A 142 -8.08 -8.77 -4.74
CA VAL A 142 -8.52 -8.93 -3.37
C VAL A 142 -9.87 -8.26 -3.18
N ASP A 143 -10.73 -8.85 -2.35
CA ASP A 143 -12.04 -8.25 -2.05
C ASP A 143 -11.93 -6.97 -1.23
N PRO A 144 -12.85 -6.02 -1.41
CA PRO A 144 -13.02 -4.90 -0.49
C PRO A 144 -13.19 -5.41 0.94
N ARG A 145 -12.40 -4.86 1.84
CA ARG A 145 -12.47 -5.11 3.28
C ARG A 145 -12.89 -3.80 3.95
N PRO A 146 -13.83 -3.79 4.90
CA PRO A 146 -14.16 -2.60 5.67
C PRO A 146 -13.26 -2.48 6.90
N TRP A 147 -12.97 -1.24 7.32
CA TRP A 147 -12.39 -0.90 8.63
C TRP A 147 -13.41 -0.13 9.47
N ARG A 148 -13.25 -0.17 10.80
CA ARG A 148 -14.07 0.65 11.68
C ARG A 148 -13.71 2.11 11.46
N ALA A 149 -14.70 2.97 11.14
CA ALA A 149 -14.46 4.39 10.88
C ALA A 149 -13.71 5.09 12.02
N ILE A 150 -13.96 4.67 13.26
CA ILE A 150 -13.31 5.22 14.46
C ILE A 150 -11.79 5.02 14.49
N TRP A 151 -11.25 4.07 13.72
CA TRP A 151 -9.80 3.85 13.62
C TRP A 151 -9.06 4.91 12.79
N ALA A 152 -9.80 5.65 11.96
CA ALA A 152 -9.31 6.76 11.14
C ALA A 152 -10.10 8.05 11.40
N ALA A 153 -10.61 8.23 12.63
CA ALA A 153 -11.50 9.33 12.96
C ALA A 153 -10.91 10.72 12.66
N ASP A 154 -9.63 10.94 12.96
CA ASP A 154 -8.99 12.24 12.71
C ASP A 154 -8.81 12.51 11.21
N LEU A 155 -8.46 11.48 10.43
CA LEU A 155 -8.38 11.58 8.96
C LEU A 155 -9.76 11.88 8.36
N LEU A 156 -10.79 11.18 8.81
CA LEU A 156 -12.17 11.43 8.37
C LEU A 156 -12.65 12.83 8.79
N GLY A 157 -12.29 13.27 10.00
CA GLY A 157 -12.55 14.63 10.49
C GLY A 157 -11.91 15.71 9.62
N ARG A 158 -10.68 15.48 9.14
CA ARG A 158 -10.01 16.36 8.17
C ARG A 158 -10.77 16.49 6.85
N LEU A 159 -11.54 15.46 6.49
CA LEU A 159 -12.42 15.43 5.32
C LEU A 159 -13.86 15.89 5.61
N GLY A 160 -14.12 16.44 6.81
CA GLY A 160 -15.44 16.94 7.21
C GLY A 160 -16.44 15.85 7.62
N ILE A 161 -15.98 14.62 7.89
CA ILE A 161 -16.80 13.51 8.32
C ILE A 161 -16.71 13.37 9.84
N THR A 162 -17.84 13.54 10.53
CA THR A 162 -17.92 13.29 11.98
C THR A 162 -18.08 11.79 12.25
N VAL A 163 -17.21 11.24 13.09
CA VAL A 163 -17.29 9.86 13.58
C VAL A 163 -17.69 9.87 15.03
N GLU A 164 -18.63 9.00 15.41
CA GLU A 164 -19.04 8.86 16.82
C GLU A 164 -17.84 8.40 17.68
N PRO A 165 -17.58 9.06 18.82
CA PRO A 165 -16.45 8.71 19.68
C PRO A 165 -16.69 7.37 20.38
N VAL A 166 -15.60 6.68 20.75
CA VAL A 166 -15.67 5.55 21.68
C VAL A 166 -15.96 6.09 23.08
N VAL A 167 -17.05 5.63 23.69
CA VAL A 167 -17.44 6.02 25.06
C VAL A 167 -16.73 5.15 26.09
N ASP A 168 -16.62 3.85 25.82
CA ASP A 168 -16.03 2.85 26.71
C ASP A 168 -14.99 2.00 25.98
N GLY A 169 -13.81 1.88 26.57
CA GLY A 169 -12.70 1.07 26.04
C GLY A 169 -11.81 1.81 25.05
N PRO A 170 -10.80 1.12 24.48
CA PRO A 170 -9.85 1.73 23.55
C PRO A 170 -10.45 1.92 22.16
N VAL A 171 -9.93 2.90 21.42
CA VAL A 171 -10.22 3.07 19.97
C VAL A 171 -9.79 1.83 19.20
N TRP A 172 -8.60 1.31 19.52
CA TRP A 172 -8.03 0.09 18.95
C TRP A 172 -7.12 -0.61 19.96
N GLU A 173 -7.14 -1.94 19.97
CA GLU A 173 -6.19 -2.82 20.69
C GLU A 173 -6.03 -4.14 19.92
N HIS A 174 -5.04 -4.95 20.32
CA HIS A 174 -4.82 -6.29 19.75
C HIS A 174 -6.09 -7.14 19.80
N GLY A 175 -6.35 -7.89 18.73
CA GLY A 175 -7.52 -8.76 18.59
C GLY A 175 -8.82 -8.05 18.21
N MET A 176 -8.86 -6.72 18.12
CA MET A 176 -10.06 -6.00 17.64
C MET A 176 -10.29 -6.13 16.13
N ASP A 177 -9.27 -6.52 15.37
CA ASP A 177 -9.41 -6.84 13.95
C ASP A 177 -9.56 -8.36 13.77
N PRO A 178 -10.78 -8.88 13.49
CA PRO A 178 -11.00 -10.31 13.34
C PRO A 178 -10.33 -10.91 12.10
N LEU A 179 -9.85 -10.05 11.18
CA LEU A 179 -9.18 -10.43 9.93
C LEU A 179 -7.69 -10.05 9.94
N ALA A 180 -7.12 -9.74 11.11
CA ALA A 180 -5.69 -9.46 11.24
C ALA A 180 -4.87 -10.66 10.74
N ALA A 181 -3.77 -10.37 10.02
CA ALA A 181 -2.86 -11.42 9.63
C ALA A 181 -2.23 -12.05 10.89
N LYS A 182 -1.95 -13.35 10.81
CA LYS A 182 -1.24 -14.04 11.89
C LYS A 182 0.26 -13.86 11.71
N PRO A 183 1.04 -13.68 12.80
CA PRO A 183 2.49 -13.68 12.73
C PRO A 183 2.99 -14.93 12.01
N ALA A 184 4.04 -14.79 11.20
CA ALA A 184 4.73 -15.95 10.65
C ALA A 184 5.22 -16.84 11.81
N PRO A 185 5.10 -18.17 11.68
CA PRO A 185 5.72 -19.07 12.66
C PRO A 185 7.23 -18.79 12.72
N PRO A 186 7.86 -18.91 13.91
CA PRO A 186 9.30 -18.69 14.04
C PRO A 186 10.04 -19.62 13.07
N GLU A 187 11.03 -19.08 12.35
CA GLU A 187 11.86 -19.88 11.47
C GLU A 187 12.50 -21.02 12.28
N THR A 188 12.23 -22.26 11.88
CA THR A 188 12.94 -23.41 12.44
C THR A 188 14.42 -23.19 12.13
N PRO A 189 15.33 -23.27 13.12
CA PRO A 189 16.75 -23.13 12.85
C PRO A 189 17.13 -24.11 11.74
N SER A 190 17.67 -23.58 10.64
CA SER A 190 18.29 -24.40 9.59
C SER A 190 19.33 -25.28 10.27
N GLU A 191 19.07 -26.59 10.37
CA GLU A 191 20.11 -27.55 10.68
C GLU A 191 21.13 -27.47 9.55
N VAL A 192 22.22 -26.75 9.82
CA VAL A 192 23.40 -26.72 8.95
C VAL A 192 23.95 -28.15 8.94
N SER A 193 23.72 -28.87 7.85
CA SER A 193 24.39 -30.14 7.53
C SER A 193 25.67 -29.89 6.74
#